data_AF-A0A382ZGK1-F1
#
_entry.id   AF-A0A382ZGK1-F1
#
_cell.length_a   1.000
_cell.length_b   1.000
_cell.length_c   1.000
_cell.angle_alpha   90.00
_cell.angle_beta   90.00
_cell.angle_gamma   90.00
#
_symmetry.space_group_name_H-M   'P 1'
#
loop_
_entity.id
_entity.type
_entity.pdbx_description
1 polymer ?
#
loop_
_entity_poly.entity_id
_entity_poly.type
_entity_poly.pdbx_seq_one_letter_code
_entity_poly.pdbx_strand_id
1 'polypeptide(L)'
;FQSISPRGIHIDEQGDEISSYRLTRPGRGKKNGGEFRVSFAKGSEEKNLCVALASMLAKYLRELHMSVFNRYWRGYEEGLKPTAGYVQDARRFLEETESLRKQLETNPNLLIRSR
;
A
#
# COMPACT_ATOMS: atom_id res chain seq x y z
N PHE A 1 15.20 -16.46 15.40
CA PHE A 1 14.44 -15.19 15.29
C PHE A 1 14.42 -14.43 16.62
N GLN A 2 15.58 -14.06 17.17
CA GLN A 2 15.67 -13.04 18.21
C GLN A 2 15.94 -11.71 17.50
N SER A 3 14.89 -11.09 16.96
CA SER A 3 15.00 -9.82 16.24
C SER A 3 14.23 -8.77 17.02
N ILE A 4 14.97 -7.76 17.48
CA ILE A 4 14.55 -6.55 18.17
C ILE A 4 13.95 -6.79 19.56
N SER A 5 14.74 -6.55 20.61
CA SER A 5 14.20 -6.02 21.86
C SER A 5 14.49 -4.51 21.88
N PRO A 6 13.66 -3.67 21.25
CA PRO A 6 13.83 -2.24 21.37
C PRO A 6 13.06 -1.85 22.64
N ARG A 7 13.77 -1.31 23.63
CA ARG A 7 13.19 -0.86 24.91
C ARG A 7 11.81 -0.22 24.69
N GLY A 8 10.77 -0.87 25.18
CA GLY A 8 9.38 -0.40 25.11
C GLY A 8 8.40 -1.25 24.30
N ILE A 9 8.82 -2.32 23.59
CA ILE A 9 7.88 -3.21 22.90
C ILE A 9 7.59 -4.46 23.74
N HIS A 10 6.33 -4.70 24.03
CA HIS A 10 5.81 -5.89 24.71
C HIS A 10 4.89 -6.66 23.77
N ILE A 11 5.06 -7.97 23.71
CA ILE A 11 4.19 -8.84 22.92
C ILE A 11 2.96 -9.16 23.79
N ASP A 12 1.78 -8.70 23.38
CA ASP A 12 0.52 -9.04 24.04
C ASP A 12 0.02 -10.42 23.52
N GLU A 13 0.10 -10.64 22.19
CA GLU A 13 -0.28 -11.89 21.53
C GLU A 13 0.49 -12.03 20.21
N GLN A 14 0.86 -13.26 19.82
CA GLN A 14 1.46 -13.52 18.52
C GLN A 14 0.93 -14.85 17.96
N GLY A 15 0.14 -14.75 16.90
CA GLY A 15 -0.38 -15.89 16.16
C GLY A 15 -0.64 -15.54 14.70
N ASP A 16 -1.07 -16.54 13.93
CA ASP A 16 -1.25 -16.43 12.48
C ASP A 16 -2.45 -15.54 12.11
N GLU A 17 -3.48 -15.49 12.95
CA GLU A 17 -4.69 -14.70 12.69
C GLU A 17 -4.61 -13.29 13.27
N ILE A 18 -3.96 -13.15 14.43
CA ILE A 18 -3.73 -11.86 15.08
C ILE A 18 -2.36 -11.85 15.77
N SER A 19 -1.68 -10.73 15.65
CA SER A 19 -0.46 -10.42 16.38
C SER A 19 -0.56 -9.01 16.94
N SER A 20 -0.51 -8.87 18.27
CA SER A 20 -0.70 -7.62 18.99
C SER A 20 0.52 -7.28 19.83
N TYR A 21 0.98 -6.04 19.68
CA TYR A 21 2.17 -5.51 20.31
C TYR A 21 1.83 -4.20 21.01
N ARG A 22 2.36 -4.04 22.20
CA ARG A 22 2.23 -2.84 23.01
C ARG A 22 3.54 -2.09 23.01
N LEU A 23 3.47 -0.83 22.64
CA LEU A 23 4.58 0.11 22.54
C LEU A 23 4.48 1.10 23.68
N THR A 24 5.47 1.11 24.57
CA THR A 24 5.63 2.10 25.63
C THR A 24 6.75 3.04 25.26
N ARG A 25 6.47 4.34 25.27
CA ARG A 25 7.50 5.35 25.04
C ARG A 25 7.97 5.90 26.39
N PRO A 26 9.26 5.84 26.74
CA PRO A 26 9.76 6.50 27.94
C PRO A 26 9.51 8.01 27.82
N GLY A 27 8.83 8.58 28.82
CA GLY A 27 8.54 10.01 28.86
C GLY A 27 9.84 10.81 29.00
N ARG A 28 10.09 11.79 28.12
CA ARG A 28 11.10 12.84 28.38
C ARG A 28 10.61 13.69 29.56
N GLY A 29 10.91 13.27 30.79
CA GLY A 29 10.63 14.06 32.01
C GLY A 29 9.17 14.11 32.49
N LYS A 30 8.22 13.41 31.85
CA LYS A 30 6.85 13.24 32.37
C LYS A 30 6.69 11.86 33.01
N LYS A 31 6.08 11.82 34.20
CA LYS A 31 5.89 10.61 35.03
C LYS A 31 5.14 9.46 34.33
N ASN A 32 4.37 9.72 33.26
CA ASN A 32 3.71 8.70 32.46
C ASN A 32 4.13 8.82 30.99
N GLY A 33 4.81 7.79 30.49
CA GLY A 33 5.03 7.59 29.05
C GLY A 33 3.71 7.25 28.35
N GLY A 34 3.59 7.59 27.07
CA GLY A 34 2.45 7.17 26.25
C GLY A 34 2.53 5.68 25.91
N GLU A 35 1.40 5.00 25.94
CA GLU A 35 1.25 3.59 25.55
C GLU A 35 0.35 3.49 24.32
N PHE A 36 0.76 2.71 23.33
CA PHE A 36 -0.01 2.44 22.13
C PHE A 36 -0.01 0.94 21.84
N ARG A 37 -1.14 0.38 21.43
CA ARG A 37 -1.23 -0.98 20.93
C ARG A 37 -1.29 -0.96 19.41
N VAL A 38 -0.50 -1.82 18.78
CA VAL A 38 -0.50 -2.08 17.35
C VAL A 38 -0.86 -3.55 17.15
N SER A 39 -1.90 -3.79 16.37
CA SER A 39 -2.37 -5.15 16.07
C SER A 39 -2.38 -5.36 14.56
N PHE A 40 -1.84 -6.48 14.13
CA PHE A 40 -1.93 -7.00 12.77
C PHE A 40 -2.93 -8.15 12.80
N ALA A 41 -4.02 -8.04 12.06
CA ALA A 41 -5.06 -9.06 12.03
C ALA A 41 -5.53 -9.32 10.60
N LYS A 42 -5.65 -10.58 10.22
CA LYS A 42 -6.22 -10.97 8.92
C LYS A 42 -7.72 -10.68 8.92
N GLY A 43 -8.23 -10.17 7.78
CA GLY A 43 -9.65 -9.85 7.62
C GLY A 43 -10.17 -8.83 8.64
N SER A 44 -9.30 -7.92 9.14
CA SER A 44 -9.69 -6.98 10.18
C SER A 44 -10.81 -6.03 9.74
N GLU A 45 -11.01 -5.83 8.44
CA GLU A 45 -12.16 -5.10 7.89
C GLU A 45 -13.51 -5.73 8.27
N GLU A 46 -13.59 -7.04 8.51
CA GLU A 46 -14.83 -7.71 8.89
C GLU A 46 -15.24 -7.41 10.33
N LYS A 47 -14.26 -7.01 11.17
CA LYS A 47 -14.41 -6.91 12.62
C LYS A 47 -14.22 -5.49 13.14
N ASN A 48 -13.71 -4.57 12.32
CA ASN A 48 -13.42 -3.19 12.72
C ASN A 48 -13.86 -2.19 11.63
N LEU A 49 -14.85 -1.35 11.97
CA LEU A 49 -15.40 -0.35 11.06
C LEU A 49 -14.36 0.64 10.53
N CYS A 50 -13.41 1.08 11.36
CA CYS A 50 -12.38 2.03 10.92
C CYS A 50 -11.45 1.39 9.89
N VAL A 51 -11.10 0.11 10.07
CA VAL A 51 -10.28 -0.64 9.10
C VAL A 51 -11.07 -0.89 7.82
N ALA A 52 -12.35 -1.26 7.92
CA ALA A 52 -13.24 -1.43 6.77
C ALA A 52 -13.33 -0.15 5.93
N LEU A 53 -13.59 0.98 6.58
CA LEU A 53 -13.69 2.29 5.92
C LEU A 53 -12.36 2.68 5.25
N ALA A 54 -11.24 2.54 5.95
CA ALA A 54 -9.92 2.81 5.37
C ALA A 54 -9.67 1.93 4.13
N SER A 55 -10.05 0.66 4.19
CA SER A 55 -9.94 -0.30 3.07
C SER A 55 -10.80 0.11 1.87
N MET A 56 -12.05 0.52 2.11
CA MET A 56 -12.95 1.02 1.06
C MET A 56 -12.40 2.28 0.39
N LEU A 57 -11.94 3.25 1.19
CA LEU A 57 -11.35 4.50 0.69
C LEU A 57 -10.08 4.24 -0.13
N ALA A 58 -9.21 3.36 0.33
CA ALA A 58 -7.99 3.00 -0.40
C ALA A 58 -8.32 2.35 -1.76
N LYS A 59 -9.29 1.43 -1.80
CA LYS A 59 -9.75 0.81 -3.06
C LYS A 59 -10.37 1.84 -4.00
N TYR A 60 -11.21 2.73 -3.48
CA TYR A 60 -11.83 3.79 -4.28
C TYR A 60 -10.79 4.73 -4.90
N LEU A 61 -9.84 5.21 -4.11
CA LEU A 61 -8.75 6.07 -4.61
C LEU A 61 -7.90 5.34 -5.65
N ARG A 62 -7.65 4.04 -5.48
CA ARG A 62 -6.95 3.22 -6.48
C ARG A 62 -7.71 3.23 -7.81
N GLU A 63 -9.03 3.02 -7.82
CA GLU A 63 -9.82 3.03 -9.07
C GLU A 63 -9.80 4.40 -9.76
N LEU A 64 -9.87 5.48 -8.97
CA LEU A 64 -9.75 6.84 -9.51
C LEU A 64 -8.38 7.06 -10.14
N HIS A 65 -7.30 6.66 -9.47
CA HIS A 65 -5.95 6.77 -10.01
C HIS A 65 -5.78 5.95 -11.29
N MET A 66 -6.29 4.72 -11.34
CA MET A 66 -6.27 3.92 -12.57
C MET A 66 -7.06 4.56 -13.71
N SER A 67 -8.18 5.23 -13.40
CA SER A 67 -8.97 5.94 -14.40
C SER A 67 -8.22 7.13 -14.99
N VAL A 68 -7.59 7.95 -14.14
CA VAL A 68 -6.76 9.09 -14.57
C VAL A 68 -5.53 8.59 -15.35
N PHE A 69 -4.88 7.55 -14.86
CA PHE A 69 -3.73 6.94 -15.51
C PHE A 69 -4.05 6.48 -16.93
N ASN A 70 -5.11 5.67 -17.10
CA ASN A 70 -5.51 5.20 -18.42
C ASN A 70 -5.94 6.35 -19.34
N ARG A 71 -6.61 7.38 -18.81
CA ARG A 71 -6.99 8.57 -19.58
C ARG A 71 -5.76 9.32 -20.11
N TYR A 72 -4.71 9.46 -19.30
CA TYR A 72 -3.48 10.12 -19.71
C TYR A 72 -2.88 9.44 -20.95
N TRP A 73 -2.68 8.12 -20.91
CA TRP A 73 -2.08 7.40 -22.03
C TRP A 73 -2.98 7.35 -23.27
N ARG A 74 -4.30 7.16 -23.08
CA ARG A 74 -5.26 7.20 -24.19
C ARG A 74 -5.41 8.58 -24.84
N GLY A 75 -5.01 9.65 -24.14
CA GLY A 75 -4.93 10.99 -24.72
C GLY A 75 -3.88 11.11 -25.82
N TYR A 76 -2.88 10.22 -25.83
CA TYR A 76 -1.88 10.15 -26.90
C TYR A 76 -2.17 9.04 -27.92
N GLU A 77 -2.80 7.94 -27.47
CA GLU A 77 -3.14 6.81 -28.33
C GLU A 77 -4.55 6.29 -28.02
N GLU A 78 -5.54 6.73 -28.81
CA GLU A 78 -6.96 6.48 -28.54
C GLU A 78 -7.32 4.98 -28.46
N GLY A 79 -6.65 4.17 -29.29
CA GLY A 79 -6.82 2.72 -29.41
C GLY A 79 -6.13 1.89 -28.32
N LEU A 80 -5.35 2.53 -27.44
CA LEU A 80 -4.64 1.84 -26.36
C LEU A 80 -5.64 1.21 -25.38
N LYS A 81 -5.49 -0.10 -25.15
CA LYS A 81 -6.35 -0.83 -24.23
C LYS A 81 -5.98 -0.48 -22.78
N PRO A 82 -6.97 -0.11 -21.94
CA PRO A 82 -6.70 0.25 -20.55
C PRO A 82 -6.10 -0.92 -19.76
N THR A 83 -5.35 -0.60 -18.72
CA THR A 83 -4.78 -1.56 -17.78
C THR A 83 -5.42 -1.42 -16.40
N ALA A 84 -5.57 -2.54 -15.70
CA ALA A 84 -5.83 -2.63 -14.27
C ALA A 84 -4.53 -2.71 -13.45
N GLY A 85 -3.35 -2.84 -14.06
CA GLY A 85 -2.08 -2.87 -13.33
C GLY A 85 -1.77 -4.19 -12.62
N TYR A 86 -2.55 -5.25 -12.87
CA TYR A 86 -2.20 -6.61 -12.43
C TYR A 86 -1.07 -7.17 -13.29
N VAL A 87 -0.22 -8.05 -12.76
CA VAL A 87 1.06 -8.45 -13.39
C VAL A 87 0.95 -8.79 -14.88
N GLN A 88 0.02 -9.65 -15.29
CA GLN A 88 -0.13 -10.06 -16.69
C GLN A 88 -0.61 -8.91 -17.57
N ASP A 89 -1.65 -8.22 -17.13
CA ASP A 89 -2.24 -7.08 -17.83
C ASP A 89 -1.29 -5.86 -17.91
N ALA A 90 -0.52 -5.61 -16.85
CA ALA A 90 0.48 -4.56 -16.78
C ALA A 90 1.65 -4.81 -17.73
N ARG A 91 2.11 -6.07 -17.88
CA ARG A 91 3.16 -6.41 -18.85
C ARG A 91 2.72 -6.10 -20.28
N ARG A 92 1.52 -6.53 -20.67
CA ARG A 92 0.90 -6.16 -21.95
C ARG A 92 0.88 -4.65 -22.14
N PHE A 93 0.40 -3.90 -21.14
CA PHE A 93 0.35 -2.44 -21.23
C PHE A 93 1.74 -1.81 -21.40
N LEU A 94 2.76 -2.31 -20.71
CA LEU A 94 4.13 -1.81 -20.82
C LEU A 94 4.76 -2.10 -22.20
N GLU A 95 4.40 -3.23 -22.82
CA GLU A 95 4.78 -3.58 -24.18
C GLU A 95 4.06 -2.68 -25.20
N GLU A 96 2.73 -2.57 -25.13
CA GLU A 96 1.93 -1.71 -26.02
C GLU A 96 2.38 -0.23 -25.95
N THR A 97 2.74 0.26 -24.76
CA THR A 97 3.18 1.65 -24.56
C THR A 97 4.68 1.89 -24.75
N GLU A 98 5.49 0.90 -25.15
CA GLU A 98 6.94 1.08 -25.23
C GLU A 98 7.36 2.24 -26.15
N SER A 99 6.83 2.25 -27.39
CA SER A 99 7.13 3.29 -28.37
C SER A 99 6.67 4.67 -27.89
N LEU A 100 5.46 4.75 -27.33
CA LEU A 100 4.89 5.99 -26.80
C LEU A 100 5.70 6.52 -25.61
N ARG A 101 6.16 5.63 -24.71
CA ARG A 101 7.02 6.01 -23.58
C ARG A 101 8.37 6.54 -24.02
N LYS A 102 8.95 5.99 -25.09
CA LYS A 102 10.19 6.52 -25.69
C LYS A 102 9.95 7.92 -26.26
N GLN A 103 8.85 8.13 -26.98
CA GLN A 103 8.49 9.44 -27.54
C GLN A 103 8.24 10.51 -26.47
N LEU A 104 7.59 10.12 -25.36
CA LEU A 104 7.30 11.01 -24.23
C LEU A 104 8.43 11.09 -23.20
N GLU A 105 9.59 10.48 -23.48
CA GLU A 105 10.75 10.42 -22.57
C GLU A 105 10.38 10.00 -21.13
N THR A 106 9.43 9.06 -21.01
CA THR A 106 8.87 8.69 -19.71
C THR A 106 9.84 7.80 -18.92
N ASN A 107 10.14 8.18 -17.68
CA ASN A 107 10.95 7.37 -16.79
C ASN A 107 10.21 6.07 -16.39
N PRO A 108 10.71 4.87 -16.75
CA PRO A 108 10.04 3.61 -16.47
C PRO A 108 9.91 3.29 -14.98
N ASN A 109 10.77 3.86 -14.11
CA ASN A 109 10.70 3.66 -12.66
C ASN A 109 9.48 4.33 -12.01
N LEU A 110 8.80 5.25 -12.72
CA LEU A 110 7.54 5.83 -12.26
C LEU A 110 6.35 4.90 -12.47
N LEU A 111 6.48 3.92 -13.36
CA LEU A 111 5.41 2.99 -13.75
C LEU A 111 5.52 1.65 -13.03
N ILE A 112 6.74 1.22 -12.75
CA ILE A 112 7.01 -0.09 -12.15
C ILE A 112 7.56 0.13 -10.75
N ARG A 113 6.87 -0.46 -9.76
CA ARG A 113 7.36 -0.48 -8.38
C ARG A 113 8.68 -1.27 -8.32
N SER A 114 9.77 -0.57 -8.03
CA SER A 114 11.05 -1.17 -7.64
C SER A 114 10.91 -1.82 -6.25
N ARG A 115 11.54 -2.98 -6.05
CA ARG A 115 11.62 -3.65 -4.75
C ARG A 115 12.91 -3.29 -4.04
#